data_AF-A0A8B5X130-F1
#
_entry.id   AF-A0A8B5X130-F1
#
_cell.length_a   1.000
_cell.length_b   1.000
_cell.length_c   1.000
_cell.angle_alpha   90.00
_cell.angle_beta   90.00
_cell.angle_gamma   90.00
#
_symmetry.space_group_name_H-M   'P 1'
#
loop_
_entity.id
_entity.type
_entity.pdbx_description
1 polymer ?
#
loop_
_entity_poly.entity_id
_entity_poly.type
_entity_poly.pdbx_seq_one_letter_code
_entity_poly.pdbx_strand_id
1 'polypeptide(L)'
;MMLKKSGLQRWVALVLLSGLALSAGAAEPVAVLQQLQGTVFVGQGSAMVPAREGMPLQAGYRVVAVAGGQAEVAYPDGCVAALPENSLLAVEGTNQCRLGQARVR
;
A
#
# COMPACT_ATOMS: atom_id res chain seq x y z
N MET A 1 26.83 -69.68 3.85
CA MET A 1 26.19 -69.13 5.07
C MET A 1 24.83 -68.58 4.70
N MET A 2 23.80 -69.01 5.42
CA MET A 2 22.37 -68.88 5.12
C MET A 2 21.79 -67.48 5.42
N LEU A 3 20.72 -67.16 4.69
CA LEU A 3 19.77 -66.06 4.87
C LEU A 3 19.34 -65.83 6.34
N LYS A 4 19.16 -64.56 6.73
CA LYS A 4 18.19 -64.18 7.77
C LYS A 4 17.52 -62.84 7.46
N LYS A 5 16.26 -62.93 7.01
CA LYS A 5 15.31 -61.81 6.90
C LYS A 5 14.71 -61.55 8.29
N SER A 6 14.89 -60.34 8.80
CA SER A 6 14.08 -59.72 9.87
C SER A 6 14.01 -58.24 9.47
N GLY A 7 12.88 -57.65 9.08
CA GLY A 7 11.61 -57.67 9.79
C GLY A 7 11.48 -56.38 10.59
N LEU A 8 10.87 -55.37 9.95
CA LEU A 8 9.97 -54.40 10.58
C LEU A 8 10.56 -53.35 11.56
N GLN A 9 10.80 -52.13 11.06
CA GLN A 9 10.37 -50.88 11.71
C GLN A 9 10.67 -49.72 10.75
N ARG A 10 9.68 -49.19 10.03
CA ARG A 10 8.94 -47.98 10.42
C ARG A 10 9.86 -46.89 10.97
N TRP A 11 10.58 -46.22 10.08
CA TRP A 11 11.06 -44.87 10.32
C TRP A 11 10.31 -43.94 9.38
N VAL A 12 9.10 -43.55 9.82
CA VAL A 12 8.41 -42.39 9.26
C VAL A 12 9.24 -41.18 9.68
N ALA A 13 10.04 -40.65 8.75
CA ALA A 13 10.70 -39.37 8.95
C ALA A 13 9.61 -38.29 8.93
N LEU A 14 9.18 -37.89 10.13
CA LEU A 14 8.23 -36.81 10.33
C LEU A 14 8.92 -35.48 9.97
N VAL A 15 8.75 -35.04 8.73
CA VAL A 15 9.21 -33.73 8.25
C VAL A 15 8.32 -32.67 8.89
N LEU A 16 8.81 -32.05 9.97
CA LEU A 16 8.22 -30.84 10.55
C LEU A 16 8.51 -29.66 9.62
N LEU A 17 7.62 -29.41 8.67
CA LEU A 17 7.57 -28.16 7.90
C LEU A 17 7.07 -27.04 8.84
N SER A 18 7.98 -26.44 9.60
CA SER A 18 7.71 -25.23 10.37
C SER A 18 7.48 -24.09 9.39
N GLY A 19 6.21 -23.79 9.08
CA GLY A 19 5.83 -22.66 8.27
C GLY A 19 6.17 -21.35 8.97
N LEU A 20 7.28 -20.72 8.58
CA LEU A 20 7.50 -19.30 8.85
C LEU A 20 6.48 -18.53 8.00
N ALA A 21 5.35 -18.17 8.61
CA ALA A 21 4.51 -17.13 8.05
C ALA A 21 5.29 -15.81 8.13
N LEU A 22 5.98 -15.44 7.05
CA LEU A 22 6.44 -14.07 6.88
C LEU A 22 5.20 -13.20 6.70
N SER A 23 4.72 -12.61 7.79
CA SER A 23 3.81 -11.47 7.72
C SER A 23 4.56 -10.33 7.03
N ALA A 24 4.35 -10.19 5.72
CA ALA A 24 4.78 -9.01 4.98
C ALA A 24 4.05 -7.81 5.61
N GLY A 25 4.78 -7.03 6.41
CA GLY A 25 4.25 -5.80 7.00
C GLY A 25 3.96 -4.81 5.88
N ALA A 26 2.71 -4.78 5.41
CA ALA A 26 2.23 -3.71 4.56
C ALA A 26 2.21 -2.43 5.40
N ALA A 27 2.91 -1.39 4.94
CA ALA A 27 2.89 -0.10 5.61
C ALA A 27 1.44 0.40 5.74
N GLU A 28 1.07 0.88 6.92
CA GLU A 28 -0.26 1.38 7.20
C GLU A 28 -0.57 2.61 6.32
N PRO A 29 -1.77 2.68 5.73
CA PRO A 29 -2.15 3.82 4.92
C PRO A 29 -2.27 5.09 5.76
N VAL A 30 -1.76 6.20 5.24
CA VAL A 30 -1.80 7.51 5.91
C VAL A 30 -2.92 8.41 5.41
N ALA A 31 -3.51 8.08 4.26
CA ALA A 31 -4.66 8.74 3.66
C ALA A 31 -5.36 7.82 2.66
N VAL A 32 -6.53 8.24 2.17
CA VAL A 32 -7.33 7.55 1.15
C VAL A 32 -7.75 8.55 0.08
N LEU A 33 -7.65 8.16 -1.19
CA LEU A 33 -8.17 8.93 -2.32
C LEU A 33 -9.68 8.81 -2.40
N GLN A 34 -10.36 9.96 -2.51
CA GLN A 34 -11.81 10.08 -2.60
C GLN A 34 -12.17 11.06 -3.72
N GLN A 35 -13.43 11.04 -4.15
CA GLN A 35 -13.99 11.98 -5.12
C GLN A 35 -13.11 12.13 -6.36
N LEU A 36 -12.66 11.01 -6.93
CA LEU A 36 -11.83 10.99 -8.13
C LEU A 36 -12.66 11.35 -9.36
N GLN A 37 -12.24 12.36 -10.11
CA GLN A 37 -12.75 12.64 -11.45
C GLN A 37 -11.59 12.87 -12.43
N GLY A 38 -11.79 12.47 -13.68
CA GLY A 38 -10.79 12.62 -14.73
C GLY A 38 -9.52 11.81 -14.48
N THR A 39 -8.37 12.35 -14.87
CA THR A 39 -7.09 11.64 -14.83
C THR A 39 -6.26 12.09 -13.65
N VAL A 40 -6.00 11.15 -12.73
CA VAL A 40 -5.13 11.36 -11.58
C VAL A 40 -4.15 10.20 -11.49
N PHE A 41 -2.90 10.49 -11.16
CA PHE A 41 -1.84 9.51 -10.97
C PHE A 41 -1.35 9.51 -9.53
N VAL A 42 -0.96 8.33 -9.05
CA VAL A 42 -0.41 8.14 -7.72
C VAL A 42 0.85 7.29 -7.79
N GLY A 43 1.83 7.59 -6.95
CA GLY A 43 3.01 6.75 -6.82
C GLY A 43 4.20 7.45 -6.18
N GLN A 44 5.37 6.84 -6.28
CA GLN A 44 6.60 7.36 -5.70
C GLN A 44 7.71 7.43 -6.76
N GLY A 45 8.45 8.55 -6.75
CA GLY A 45 9.53 8.77 -7.72
C GLY A 45 9.00 8.75 -9.16
N SER A 46 9.57 7.87 -9.98
CA SER A 46 9.18 7.70 -11.39
C SER A 46 8.08 6.66 -11.61
N ALA A 47 7.72 5.88 -10.58
CA ALA A 47 6.70 4.86 -10.68
C ALA A 47 5.34 5.46 -10.32
N MET A 48 4.61 5.92 -11.35
CA MET A 48 3.28 6.50 -11.23
C MET A 48 2.27 5.57 -11.89
N VAL A 49 1.15 5.31 -11.20
CA VAL A 49 0.04 4.49 -11.69
C VAL A 49 -1.26 5.29 -11.70
N PRO A 50 -2.24 4.96 -12.56
CA PRO A 50 -3.56 5.58 -12.49
C PRO A 50 -4.20 5.38 -11.12
N ALA A 51 -4.71 6.47 -10.56
CA ALA A 51 -5.44 6.45 -9.30
C ALA A 51 -6.79 5.75 -9.43
N ARG A 52 -7.30 5.25 -8.31
CA ARG A 52 -8.64 4.68 -8.18
C ARG A 52 -9.33 5.28 -6.95
N GLU A 53 -10.64 5.39 -7.01
CA GLU A 53 -11.45 5.76 -5.84
C GLU A 53 -11.21 4.77 -4.69
N GLY A 54 -11.11 5.27 -3.47
CA GLY A 54 -10.83 4.47 -2.27
C GLY A 54 -9.39 3.94 -2.18
N MET A 55 -8.48 4.40 -3.04
CA MET A 55 -7.11 3.90 -3.05
C MET A 55 -6.34 4.37 -1.80
N PRO A 56 -5.73 3.45 -1.03
CA PRO A 56 -4.92 3.80 0.12
C PRO A 56 -3.62 4.47 -0.33
N LEU A 57 -3.24 5.55 0.35
CA LEU A 57 -2.00 6.29 0.14
C LEU A 57 -1.03 6.01 1.28
N GLN A 58 0.24 5.79 0.94
CA GLN A 58 1.32 5.65 1.89
C GLN A 58 2.14 6.95 1.98
N ALA A 59 2.83 7.14 3.10
CA ALA A 59 3.80 8.23 3.22
C ALA A 59 4.89 8.09 2.14
N GLY A 60 5.30 9.21 1.57
CA GLY A 60 6.22 9.31 0.45
C GLY A 60 5.57 9.22 -0.94
N TYR A 61 4.27 8.97 -1.03
CA TYR A 61 3.55 9.00 -2.31
C TYR A 61 3.31 10.44 -2.76
N ARG A 62 3.13 10.59 -4.07
CA ARG A 62 2.68 11.81 -4.73
C ARG A 62 1.37 11.51 -5.43
N VAL A 63 0.42 12.43 -5.33
CA VAL A 63 -0.82 12.43 -6.10
C VAL A 63 -0.74 13.58 -7.08
N VAL A 64 -0.97 13.30 -8.37
CA VAL A 64 -0.87 14.27 -9.46
C VAL A 64 -2.17 14.27 -10.24
N ALA A 65 -2.88 15.39 -10.20
CA ALA A 65 -4.05 15.63 -11.02
C ALA A 65 -3.62 16.43 -12.25
N VAL A 66 -3.77 15.84 -13.44
CA VAL A 66 -3.47 16.54 -14.70
C VAL A 66 -4.68 17.38 -15.13
N ALA A 67 -4.62 18.02 -16.30
CA ALA A 67 -5.74 18.78 -16.86
C ALA A 67 -7.04 17.94 -16.88
N GLY A 68 -8.14 18.52 -16.37
CA GLY A 68 -9.42 17.85 -16.22
C GLY A 68 -9.47 16.74 -15.17
N GLY A 69 -8.39 16.51 -14.40
CA GLY A 69 -8.34 15.59 -13.28
C GLY A 69 -8.54 16.31 -11.94
N GLN A 70 -9.16 15.66 -10.97
CA GLN A 70 -9.33 16.20 -9.62
C GLN A 70 -9.58 15.05 -8.63
N ALA A 71 -9.25 15.29 -7.37
CA ALA A 71 -9.47 14.34 -6.29
C ALA A 71 -9.59 15.04 -4.94
N GLU A 72 -10.01 14.28 -3.94
CA GLU A 72 -9.87 14.61 -2.52
C GLU A 72 -8.95 13.57 -1.86
N VAL A 73 -8.08 14.04 -0.97
CA VAL A 73 -7.23 13.17 -0.15
C VAL A 73 -7.72 13.26 1.28
N ALA A 74 -8.39 12.20 1.72
CA ALA A 74 -8.96 12.09 3.06
C ALA A 74 -7.96 11.44 4.02
N TYR A 75 -7.69 12.13 5.12
CA TYR A 75 -6.79 11.68 6.18
C TYR A 75 -7.61 11.05 7.32
N PRO A 76 -7.03 10.10 8.10
CA PRO A 76 -7.74 9.36 9.16
C PRO A 76 -8.25 10.27 10.29
N ASP A 77 -7.72 11.47 10.36
CA ASP A 77 -7.99 12.49 11.35
C ASP A 77 -9.21 13.37 10.96
N GLY A 78 -9.88 13.04 9.85
CA GLY A 78 -11.05 13.72 9.30
C GLY A 78 -10.72 14.92 8.42
N CYS A 79 -9.44 15.28 8.28
CA CYS A 79 -9.03 16.36 7.39
C CYS A 79 -9.07 15.90 5.93
N VAL A 80 -9.51 16.78 5.04
CA VAL A 80 -9.60 16.51 3.60
C VAL A 80 -8.81 17.58 2.85
N ALA A 81 -7.84 17.16 2.05
CA ALA A 81 -7.10 18.04 1.16
C ALA A 81 -7.67 17.93 -0.26
N ALA A 82 -8.20 19.02 -0.79
CA ALA A 82 -8.68 19.08 -2.16
C ALA A 82 -7.50 19.16 -3.14
N LEU A 83 -7.53 18.35 -4.19
CA LEU A 83 -6.54 18.31 -5.26
C LEU A 83 -7.22 18.69 -6.58
N PRO A 84 -7.20 19.98 -6.98
CA PRO A 84 -7.77 20.44 -8.24
C PRO A 84 -6.91 19.98 -9.43
N GLU A 85 -7.37 20.26 -10.64
CA GLU A 85 -6.60 19.97 -11.85
C GLU A 85 -5.27 20.73 -11.91
N ASN A 86 -4.33 20.16 -12.67
CA ASN A 86 -2.99 20.69 -12.86
C ASN A 86 -2.23 20.91 -11.55
N SER A 87 -2.45 20.01 -10.58
CA SER A 87 -1.84 20.12 -9.26
C SER A 87 -1.22 18.82 -8.76
N LEU A 88 -0.33 18.98 -7.79
CA LEU A 88 0.40 17.90 -7.14
C LEU A 88 0.31 18.04 -5.62
N LEU A 89 0.08 16.92 -4.94
CA LEU A 89 0.20 16.78 -3.49
C LEU A 89 1.22 15.70 -3.13
N ALA A 90 2.17 16.05 -2.28
CA ALA A 90 3.04 15.08 -1.61
C ALA A 90 2.37 14.60 -0.32
N VAL A 91 2.29 13.28 -0.15
CA VAL A 91 1.73 12.63 1.04
C VAL A 91 2.89 12.28 1.96
N GLU A 92 2.98 12.92 3.13
CA GLU A 92 4.09 12.80 4.06
C GLU A 92 3.68 12.15 5.38
N GLY A 93 2.43 12.28 5.82
CA GLY A 93 1.96 11.68 7.06
C GLY A 93 0.51 11.98 7.41
N THR A 94 -0.01 11.29 8.42
CA THR A 94 -1.44 11.27 8.79
C THR A 94 -2.02 12.62 9.24
N ASN A 95 -1.18 13.55 9.72
CA ASN A 95 -1.63 14.83 10.28
C ASN A 95 -1.27 16.04 9.39
N GLN A 96 -0.67 15.83 8.22
CA GLN A 96 -0.13 16.93 7.40
C GLN A 96 -1.22 17.92 6.95
N CYS A 97 -2.44 17.46 6.70
CA CYS A 97 -3.55 18.29 6.29
C CYS A 97 -3.95 19.26 7.41
N ARG A 98 -4.16 18.74 8.62
CA ARG A 98 -4.52 19.51 9.81
C ARG A 98 -3.46 20.55 10.19
N LEU A 99 -2.19 20.22 9.97
CA LEU A 99 -1.08 21.12 10.24
C LEU A 99 -0.86 22.18 9.13
N GLY A 100 -1.69 22.19 8.09
CA GLY A 100 -1.52 23.10 6.94
C GLY A 100 -0.30 22.78 6.07
N GLN A 101 0.22 21.56 6.17
CA GLN A 101 1.41 21.06 5.48
C GLN A 101 1.08 20.30 4.19
N ALA A 102 -0.19 19.96 3.96
CA ALA A 102 -0.68 19.44 2.68
C ALA A 102 -0.65 20.54 1.60
N ARG A 103 0.56 20.94 1.17
CA ARG A 103 0.74 21.96 0.14
C ARG A 103 0.50 21.36 -1.23
N VAL A 104 -0.68 21.65 -1.75
CA VAL A 104 -1.02 21.45 -3.16
C VAL A 104 -0.30 22.52 -3.98
N ARG A 105 0.40 22.10 -5.02
CA ARG A 105 1.18 22.97 -5.92
C ARG A 105 0.76 22.81 -7.37
#